data_AF-A0A3Q9J3C4-F1
#
_entry.id   AF-A0A3Q9J3C4-F1
#
_cell.length_a   1.000
_cell.length_b   1.000
_cell.length_c   1.000
_cell.angle_alpha   90.00
_cell.angle_beta   90.00
_cell.angle_gamma   90.00
#
_symmetry.space_group_name_H-M   'P 1'
#
loop_
_entity.id
_entity.type
_entity.pdbx_description
1 polymer ?
#
loop_
_entity_poly.entity_id
_entity_poly.type
_entity_poly.pdbx_seq_one_letter_code
_entity_poly.pdbx_strand_id
1 'polypeptide(L)'
;MNSVMVEARVEDIAEKGESLVALTASQAARLQDLRFCRVSPTVDSGIWRVTDVTRVGVVAIDDVRLIVRPKTPLRSLIFMASYSGLQAEVDDASFAFEADQDLPAALASALIRAVGEATGRGMLKGYVSIEETGTVIRGRWDIARQLKVRPGIPVPVELNYDDYTEDVPENRIIKAALRALVRLEQLPRRVVDKLGPLLGLFSEVSDLRVTGPIILPTGSRLNAHYQPALRLARWVLEATSWAHVEGASSGSAFLLNVAKVYEDFVGRVLQATLHPEGFDVDLQVSNWRLDMAGKIQMRPDIVISRNGRVIAVADTKYKVWGESDGSPPNADLYQALAYAVTAGVREVHLLFVSGDVEPRRYEIAATGTTVVAHAVDVSGEPGELLASARQLGVLLALPSSLAP
;
A
#
# COMPACT_ATOMS: atom_id res chain seq x y z
N MET A 1 -38.11 -14.58 -15.47
CA MET A 1 -38.40 -13.40 -14.63
C MET A 1 -37.23 -12.44 -14.80
N ASN A 2 -37.42 -11.37 -15.57
CA ASN A 2 -36.42 -10.33 -15.75
C ASN A 2 -36.23 -9.62 -14.40
N SER A 3 -35.08 -9.84 -13.76
CA SER A 3 -34.62 -8.98 -12.68
C SER A 3 -34.30 -7.62 -13.32
N VAL A 4 -35.21 -6.67 -13.15
CA VAL A 4 -34.93 -5.26 -13.43
C VAL A 4 -33.75 -4.89 -12.53
N MET A 5 -32.56 -4.76 -13.11
CA MET A 5 -31.43 -4.19 -12.39
C MET A 5 -31.78 -2.74 -12.11
N VAL A 6 -32.22 -2.44 -10.90
CA VAL A 6 -32.29 -1.07 -10.41
C VAL A 6 -30.86 -0.55 -10.47
N GLU A 7 -30.61 0.46 -11.31
CA GLU A 7 -29.30 1.10 -11.36
C GLU A 7 -29.00 1.65 -9.97
N ALA A 8 -27.87 1.21 -9.40
CA ALA A 8 -27.45 1.68 -8.09
C ALA A 8 -27.24 3.21 -8.15
N ARG A 9 -27.82 3.93 -7.19
CA ARG A 9 -27.61 5.37 -7.06
C ARG A 9 -26.16 5.62 -6.70
N VAL A 10 -25.49 6.47 -7.47
CA VAL A 10 -24.09 6.86 -7.24
C VAL A 10 -24.04 8.14 -6.42
N GLU A 11 -23.24 8.13 -5.36
CA GLU A 11 -22.98 9.30 -4.51
C GLU A 11 -21.45 9.47 -4.40
N ASP A 12 -20.95 10.68 -4.68
CA ASP A 12 -19.54 11.01 -4.48
C ASP A 12 -19.28 11.48 -3.04
N ILE A 13 -18.21 10.98 -2.43
CA ILE A 13 -17.73 11.40 -1.12
C ILE A 13 -16.38 12.10 -1.31
N ALA A 14 -16.29 13.33 -0.83
CA ALA A 14 -15.04 14.07 -0.79
C ALA A 14 -14.06 13.44 0.20
N GLU A 15 -12.81 13.27 -0.21
CA GLU A 15 -11.73 12.80 0.66
C GLU A 15 -11.33 13.82 1.74
N LYS A 16 -11.76 15.10 1.62
CA LYS A 16 -11.51 16.17 2.60
C LYS A 16 -12.79 16.96 2.84
N GLY A 17 -12.94 17.41 4.08
CA GLY A 17 -14.09 18.20 4.49
C GLY A 17 -15.27 17.31 4.82
N GLU A 18 -16.46 17.77 4.44
CA GLU A 18 -17.71 17.07 4.67
C GLU A 18 -18.40 16.75 3.35
N SER A 19 -19.10 15.62 3.32
CA SER A 19 -20.03 15.27 2.25
C SER A 19 -21.39 14.98 2.85
N LEU A 20 -22.43 15.51 2.23
CA LEU A 20 -23.81 15.25 2.59
C LEU A 20 -24.36 14.22 1.60
N VAL A 21 -24.66 13.03 2.09
CA VAL A 21 -25.10 11.90 1.26
C VAL A 21 -26.47 11.42 1.70
N ALA A 22 -27.32 11.09 0.74
CA ALA A 22 -28.63 10.56 1.04
C ALA A 22 -28.54 9.07 1.37
N LEU A 23 -28.81 8.66 2.61
CA LEU A 23 -28.71 7.26 3.06
C LEU A 23 -29.86 6.92 4.03
N THR A 24 -30.32 5.66 3.98
CA THR A 24 -31.15 5.12 5.06
C THR A 24 -30.33 4.93 6.33
N ALA A 25 -30.97 4.84 7.49
CA ALA A 25 -30.28 4.59 8.76
C ALA A 25 -29.49 3.27 8.74
N SER A 26 -30.02 2.23 8.06
CA SER A 26 -29.31 0.96 7.87
C SER A 26 -28.05 1.13 7.02
N GLN A 27 -28.14 1.85 5.89
CA GLN A 27 -26.99 2.13 5.04
C GLN A 27 -25.92 2.95 5.76
N ALA A 28 -26.32 3.96 6.53
CA ALA A 28 -25.41 4.78 7.33
C ALA A 28 -24.67 3.99 8.41
N ALA A 29 -25.38 3.10 9.13
CA ALA A 29 -24.77 2.22 10.13
C ALA A 29 -23.72 1.28 9.49
N ARG A 30 -24.07 0.68 8.34
CA ARG A 30 -23.17 -0.21 7.61
C ARG A 30 -21.95 0.52 7.04
N LEU A 31 -22.12 1.77 6.59
CA LEU A 31 -21.01 2.63 6.17
C LEU A 31 -20.07 2.95 7.35
N GLN A 32 -20.63 3.24 8.53
CA GLN A 32 -19.87 3.48 9.75
C GLN A 32 -19.11 2.23 10.22
N ASP A 33 -19.70 1.04 10.07
CA ASP A 33 -19.09 -0.26 10.42
C ASP A 33 -17.89 -0.61 9.57
N LEU A 34 -17.78 -0.04 8.37
CA LEU A 34 -16.56 -0.14 7.59
C LEU A 34 -15.41 0.54 8.35
N ARG A 35 -15.61 1.69 9.01
CA ARG A 35 -14.61 2.46 9.80
C ARG A 35 -13.55 3.20 8.98
N PHE A 36 -13.81 3.53 7.72
CA PHE A 36 -12.91 4.38 6.92
C PHE A 36 -13.30 5.85 6.96
N CYS A 37 -14.48 6.17 7.47
CA CYS A 37 -15.00 7.52 7.63
C CYS A 37 -15.84 7.61 8.91
N ARG A 38 -16.18 8.83 9.29
CA ARG A 38 -17.17 9.14 10.33
C ARG A 38 -18.48 9.50 9.66
N VAL A 39 -19.56 8.85 10.06
CA VAL A 39 -20.93 9.06 9.59
C VAL A 39 -21.76 9.61 10.76
N SER A 40 -22.43 10.74 10.52
CA SER A 40 -23.25 11.42 11.55
C SER A 40 -24.56 11.92 10.96
N PRO A 41 -25.67 11.92 11.72
CA PRO A 41 -26.95 12.41 11.23
C PRO A 41 -26.91 13.93 11.03
N THR A 42 -27.72 14.43 10.10
CA THR A 42 -27.97 15.88 9.96
C THR A 42 -29.36 16.25 10.47
N VAL A 43 -29.73 17.52 10.33
CA VAL A 43 -31.09 18.00 10.61
C VAL A 43 -32.11 17.50 9.59
N ASP A 44 -31.64 17.14 8.39
CA ASP A 44 -32.49 16.69 7.29
C ASP A 44 -32.60 15.16 7.32
N SER A 45 -33.82 14.67 7.53
CA SER A 45 -34.10 13.23 7.57
C SER A 45 -33.66 12.55 6.27
N GLY A 46 -32.85 11.50 6.39
CA GLY A 46 -32.32 10.75 5.25
C GLY A 46 -31.04 11.33 4.64
N ILE A 47 -30.54 12.45 5.15
CA ILE A 47 -29.24 13.01 4.80
C ILE A 47 -28.25 12.76 5.93
N TRP A 48 -27.09 12.20 5.59
CA TRP A 48 -26.01 11.89 6.52
C TRP A 48 -24.76 12.66 6.15
N ARG A 49 -24.04 13.13 7.18
CA ARG A 49 -22.76 13.81 7.03
C ARG A 49 -21.64 12.79 7.16
N VAL A 50 -20.81 12.72 6.13
CA VAL A 50 -19.59 11.91 6.08
C VAL A 50 -18.37 12.82 6.23
N THR A 51 -17.48 12.49 7.15
CA THR A 51 -16.25 13.23 7.50
C THR A 51 -15.11 12.25 7.82
N ASP A 52 -13.91 12.75 8.13
CA ASP A 52 -12.75 11.94 8.56
C ASP A 52 -12.44 10.75 7.63
N VAL A 53 -12.51 10.96 6.32
CA VAL A 53 -12.25 9.92 5.31
C VAL A 53 -10.77 9.57 5.30
N THR A 54 -10.46 8.29 5.49
CA THR A 54 -9.08 7.76 5.61
C THR A 54 -8.67 6.85 4.45
N ARG A 55 -9.62 6.46 3.59
CA ARG A 55 -9.40 5.55 2.45
C ARG A 55 -10.19 6.00 1.24
N VAL A 56 -9.68 5.65 0.07
CA VAL A 56 -10.22 6.01 -1.24
C VAL A 56 -10.68 4.76 -1.98
N GLY A 57 -11.75 4.85 -2.76
CA GLY A 57 -12.22 3.76 -3.59
C GLY A 57 -13.73 3.73 -3.70
N VAL A 58 -14.30 2.52 -3.72
CA VAL A 58 -15.73 2.31 -3.99
C VAL A 58 -16.33 1.41 -2.93
N VAL A 59 -17.52 1.77 -2.47
CA VAL A 59 -18.33 0.97 -1.54
C VAL A 59 -19.72 0.81 -2.10
N ALA A 60 -20.20 -0.43 -2.24
CA ALA A 60 -21.58 -0.72 -2.57
C ALA A 60 -22.32 -1.19 -1.31
N ILE A 61 -23.43 -0.52 -0.98
CA ILE A 61 -24.32 -0.85 0.15
C ILE A 61 -25.75 -0.84 -0.39
N ASP A 62 -26.35 -2.01 -0.52
CA ASP A 62 -27.69 -2.20 -1.10
C ASP A 62 -27.78 -1.60 -2.51
N ASP A 63 -28.61 -0.57 -2.70
CA ASP A 63 -28.84 0.14 -3.95
C ASP A 63 -27.98 1.41 -4.09
N VAL A 64 -27.00 1.64 -3.21
CA VAL A 64 -26.14 2.83 -3.22
C VAL A 64 -24.68 2.45 -3.48
N ARG A 65 -24.07 3.16 -4.44
CA ARG A 65 -22.64 3.10 -4.74
C ARG A 65 -21.97 4.41 -4.31
N LEU A 66 -21.15 4.34 -3.28
CA LEU A 66 -20.37 5.45 -2.78
C LEU A 66 -18.99 5.45 -3.45
N ILE A 67 -18.59 6.58 -4.02
CA ILE A 67 -17.27 6.75 -4.65
C ILE A 67 -16.48 7.79 -3.88
N VAL A 68 -15.36 7.38 -3.29
CA VAL A 68 -14.35 8.28 -2.73
C VAL A 68 -13.25 8.43 -3.77
N ARG A 69 -13.03 9.65 -4.26
CA ARG A 69 -11.99 9.95 -5.26
C ARG A 69 -10.69 10.44 -4.59
N PRO A 70 -9.51 9.99 -5.05
CA PRO A 70 -8.25 10.49 -4.52
C PRO A 70 -8.02 11.93 -4.96
N LYS A 71 -7.34 12.71 -4.13
CA LYS A 71 -6.80 14.05 -4.51
C LYS A 71 -5.69 13.96 -5.55
N THR A 72 -5.02 12.82 -5.64
CA THR A 72 -3.94 12.55 -6.59
C THR A 72 -4.50 11.93 -7.88
N PRO A 73 -4.01 12.31 -9.07
CA PRO A 73 -4.36 11.62 -10.30
C PRO A 73 -4.16 10.11 -10.20
N LEU A 74 -5.09 9.33 -10.75
CA LEU A 74 -5.01 7.86 -10.70
C LEU A 74 -3.69 7.35 -11.30
N ARG A 75 -3.19 7.95 -12.39
CA ARG A 75 -1.90 7.59 -12.99
C ARG A 75 -0.76 7.59 -11.97
N SER A 76 -0.65 8.65 -11.17
CA SER A 76 0.41 8.83 -10.20
C SER A 76 0.24 7.86 -9.04
N LEU A 77 -1.01 7.63 -8.63
CA LEU A 77 -1.33 6.64 -7.60
C LEU A 77 -0.94 5.22 -8.03
N ILE A 78 -1.26 4.83 -9.27
CA ILE A 78 -0.89 3.52 -9.81
C ILE A 78 0.63 3.38 -9.95
N PHE A 79 1.30 4.44 -10.45
CA PHE A 79 2.75 4.45 -10.52
C PHE A 79 3.38 4.26 -9.14
N MET A 80 2.99 5.05 -8.14
CA MET A 80 3.45 4.92 -6.75
C MET A 80 3.18 3.51 -6.20
N ALA A 81 1.99 2.97 -6.45
CA ALA A 81 1.59 1.64 -6.01
C ALA A 81 2.44 0.53 -6.63
N SER A 82 2.90 0.70 -7.87
CA SER A 82 3.72 -0.27 -8.61
C SER A 82 5.23 -0.15 -8.35
N TYR A 83 5.68 1.01 -7.85
CA TYR A 83 7.10 1.33 -7.76
C TYR A 83 7.85 0.39 -6.82
N SER A 84 8.96 -0.17 -7.31
CA SER A 84 9.71 -1.20 -6.56
C SER A 84 11.12 -0.82 -6.13
N GLY A 85 11.69 0.26 -6.68
CA GLY A 85 13.08 0.62 -6.49
C GLY A 85 14.09 -0.26 -7.23
N LEU A 86 13.68 -1.41 -7.77
CA LEU A 86 14.53 -2.36 -8.52
C LEU A 86 14.39 -2.24 -10.03
N GLN A 87 13.51 -1.36 -10.49
CA GLN A 87 13.37 -1.08 -11.91
C GLN A 87 14.61 -0.30 -12.36
N ALA A 88 15.43 -0.89 -13.24
CA ALA A 88 16.21 -0.07 -14.16
C ALA A 88 15.20 0.81 -14.89
N GLU A 89 15.36 2.13 -14.77
CA GLU A 89 14.57 3.20 -15.40
C GLU A 89 13.34 2.66 -16.14
N VAL A 90 12.20 2.57 -15.42
CA VAL A 90 10.94 2.24 -16.09
C VAL A 90 10.74 3.30 -17.14
N ASP A 91 10.71 2.86 -18.39
CA ASP A 91 10.25 3.66 -19.50
C ASP A 91 8.85 4.18 -19.13
N ASP A 92 8.73 5.51 -18.94
CA ASP A 92 7.49 6.23 -18.62
C ASP A 92 6.32 5.78 -19.51
N ALA A 93 6.64 5.26 -20.71
CA ALA A 93 5.75 4.74 -21.73
C ALA A 93 4.89 3.52 -21.34
N SER A 94 5.08 2.90 -20.17
CA SER A 94 4.38 1.66 -19.81
C SER A 94 3.05 1.82 -19.05
N PHE A 95 2.59 3.04 -18.77
CA PHE A 95 1.43 3.25 -17.91
C PHE A 95 0.33 4.12 -18.53
N ALA A 96 -0.12 3.76 -19.74
CA ALA A 96 -1.32 4.37 -20.34
C ALA A 96 -2.61 3.84 -19.66
N PHE A 97 -3.08 4.56 -18.64
CA PHE A 97 -4.30 4.25 -17.85
C PHE A 97 -5.51 5.12 -18.19
N GLU A 98 -5.46 5.85 -19.31
CA GLU A 98 -6.34 6.98 -19.64
C GLU A 98 -7.83 6.63 -19.77
N ALA A 99 -8.20 5.34 -19.83
CA ALA A 99 -9.58 4.91 -20.05
C ALA A 99 -10.38 4.60 -18.77
N ASP A 100 -9.75 4.52 -17.59
CA ASP A 100 -10.39 4.13 -16.33
C ASP A 100 -10.83 5.36 -15.50
N GLN A 101 -12.12 5.44 -15.16
CA GLN A 101 -12.70 6.57 -14.41
C GLN A 101 -12.74 6.36 -12.88
N ASP A 102 -12.50 5.14 -12.41
CA ASP A 102 -12.49 4.79 -11.00
C ASP A 102 -11.25 3.96 -10.60
N LEU A 103 -10.93 4.02 -9.31
CA LEU A 103 -9.72 3.39 -8.74
C LEU A 103 -9.70 1.86 -8.89
N PRO A 104 -10.80 1.11 -8.63
CA PRO A 104 -10.79 -0.35 -8.81
C PRO A 104 -10.43 -0.76 -10.24
N ALA A 105 -11.02 -0.12 -11.25
CA ALA A 105 -10.77 -0.46 -12.64
C ALA A 105 -9.33 -0.08 -13.06
N ALA A 106 -8.85 1.09 -12.64
CA ALA A 106 -7.47 1.51 -12.91
C ALA A 106 -6.44 0.54 -12.30
N LEU A 107 -6.61 0.14 -11.02
CA LEU A 107 -5.70 -0.80 -10.36
C LEU A 107 -5.78 -2.21 -10.96
N ALA A 108 -6.97 -2.64 -11.37
CA ALA A 108 -7.16 -3.91 -12.07
C ALA A 108 -6.47 -3.92 -13.44
N SER A 109 -6.66 -2.88 -14.26
CA SER A 109 -5.99 -2.72 -15.55
C SER A 109 -4.47 -2.72 -15.39
N ALA A 110 -3.95 -2.02 -14.37
CA ALA A 110 -2.53 -1.99 -14.03
C ALA A 110 -1.98 -3.36 -13.65
N LEU A 111 -2.69 -4.08 -12.78
CA LEU A 111 -2.28 -5.41 -12.37
C LEU A 111 -2.28 -6.38 -13.56
N ILE A 112 -3.35 -6.39 -14.38
CA ILE A 112 -3.46 -7.25 -15.56
C ILE A 112 -2.28 -7.03 -16.51
N ARG A 113 -1.94 -5.76 -16.77
CA ARG A 113 -0.79 -5.42 -17.61
C ARG A 113 0.52 -5.89 -17.00
N ALA A 114 0.78 -5.55 -15.73
CA ALA A 114 2.01 -5.93 -15.04
C ALA A 114 2.18 -7.45 -14.94
N VAL A 115 1.09 -8.20 -14.75
CA VAL A 115 1.11 -9.67 -14.78
C VAL A 115 1.46 -10.17 -16.17
N GLY A 116 0.85 -9.62 -17.23
CA GLY A 116 1.18 -10.00 -18.61
C GLY A 116 2.66 -9.76 -18.97
N GLU A 117 3.22 -8.63 -18.52
CA GLU A 117 4.65 -8.32 -18.69
C GLU A 117 5.53 -9.29 -17.88
N ALA A 118 5.14 -9.60 -16.63
CA ALA A 118 5.87 -10.53 -15.76
C ALA A 118 5.84 -11.98 -16.29
N THR A 119 4.71 -12.43 -16.85
CA THR A 119 4.55 -13.80 -17.35
C THR A 119 4.86 -13.95 -18.83
N GLY A 120 5.24 -12.87 -19.53
CA GLY A 120 5.44 -12.87 -20.98
C GLY A 120 6.53 -13.84 -21.47
N ARG A 121 7.44 -14.26 -20.60
CA ARG A 121 8.50 -15.26 -20.88
C ARG A 121 8.27 -16.60 -20.17
N GLY A 122 7.06 -16.82 -19.66
CA GLY A 122 6.72 -17.95 -18.79
C GLY A 122 6.59 -17.53 -17.33
N MET A 123 5.97 -18.40 -16.54
CA MET A 123 5.79 -18.17 -15.10
C MET A 123 7.11 -18.32 -14.34
N LEU A 124 7.26 -17.55 -13.27
CA LEU A 124 8.39 -17.69 -12.36
C LEU A 124 8.34 -19.08 -11.73
N LYS A 125 9.47 -19.80 -11.83
CA LYS A 125 9.70 -21.06 -11.14
C LYS A 125 10.73 -20.86 -10.06
N GLY A 126 10.55 -21.56 -8.95
CA GLY A 126 11.45 -21.50 -7.81
C GLY A 126 11.47 -22.82 -7.07
N TYR A 127 12.51 -22.98 -6.25
CA TYR A 127 12.60 -24.10 -5.33
C TYR A 127 11.75 -23.80 -4.10
N VAL A 128 10.80 -24.69 -3.82
CA VAL A 128 9.96 -24.65 -2.62
C VAL A 128 10.25 -25.90 -1.80
N SER A 129 10.63 -25.73 -0.53
CA SER A 129 10.84 -26.86 0.37
C SER A 129 9.48 -27.46 0.76
N ILE A 130 9.28 -28.72 0.41
CA ILE A 130 8.08 -29.49 0.70
C ILE A 130 8.42 -30.49 1.81
N GLU A 131 7.61 -30.46 2.88
CA GLU A 131 7.63 -31.51 3.90
C GLU A 131 6.49 -32.51 3.60
N GLU A 132 6.84 -33.73 3.19
CA GLU A 132 5.90 -34.77 2.77
C GLU A 132 5.99 -35.99 3.69
N THR A 133 4.86 -36.68 3.91
CA THR A 133 4.83 -37.99 4.56
C THR A 133 4.57 -39.06 3.50
N GLY A 134 5.58 -39.86 3.17
CA GLY A 134 5.53 -40.81 2.04
C GLY A 134 5.97 -42.23 2.38
N THR A 135 5.53 -43.22 1.61
CA THR A 135 6.02 -44.60 1.72
C THR A 135 7.27 -44.87 0.89
N VAL A 136 7.66 -43.92 0.03
CA VAL A 136 8.84 -43.98 -0.83
C VAL A 136 9.73 -42.79 -0.49
N ILE A 137 11.02 -43.03 -0.32
CA ILE A 137 11.98 -41.96 0.00
C ILE A 137 12.22 -41.13 -1.27
N ARG A 138 11.77 -39.87 -1.25
CA ARG A 138 12.08 -38.83 -2.23
C ARG A 138 12.72 -37.65 -1.50
N GLY A 139 13.97 -37.32 -1.85
CA GLY A 139 14.75 -36.29 -1.16
C GLY A 139 15.33 -36.75 0.18
N ARG A 140 15.32 -35.87 1.20
CA ARG A 140 16.00 -36.10 2.48
C ARG A 140 15.00 -36.56 3.54
N TRP A 141 15.34 -37.63 4.27
CA TRP A 141 14.59 -38.04 5.45
C TRP A 141 14.73 -37.00 6.57
N ASP A 142 13.62 -36.44 7.02
CA ASP A 142 13.54 -35.65 8.25
C ASP A 142 13.40 -36.56 9.48
N ILE A 143 14.54 -37.04 9.97
CA ILE A 143 14.60 -37.92 11.15
C ILE A 143 14.06 -37.22 12.39
N ALA A 144 14.25 -35.90 12.52
CA ALA A 144 13.78 -35.14 13.67
C ALA A 144 12.23 -35.10 13.69
N ARG A 145 11.61 -34.80 12.54
CA ARG A 145 10.15 -34.86 12.38
C ARG A 145 9.63 -36.29 12.52
N GLN A 146 10.32 -37.30 11.99
CA GLN A 146 9.95 -38.71 12.16
C GLN A 146 9.86 -39.10 13.64
N LEU A 147 10.91 -38.81 14.42
CA LEU A 147 10.94 -39.17 15.84
C LEU A 147 9.91 -38.38 16.66
N LYS A 148 9.62 -37.13 16.25
CA LYS A 148 8.64 -36.27 16.93
C LYS A 148 7.19 -36.68 16.65
N VAL A 149 6.84 -36.93 15.39
CA VAL A 149 5.46 -37.19 14.94
C VAL A 149 5.13 -38.68 15.02
N ARG A 150 6.12 -39.56 14.79
CA ARG A 150 5.95 -41.00 14.62
C ARG A 150 7.04 -41.82 15.34
N PRO A 151 7.18 -41.72 16.67
CA PRO A 151 8.18 -42.47 17.40
C PRO A 151 7.97 -43.99 17.24
N GLY A 152 9.02 -44.70 16.83
CA GLY A 152 9.00 -46.16 16.67
C GLY A 152 8.28 -46.69 15.43
N ILE A 153 7.67 -45.82 14.61
CA ILE A 153 7.02 -46.20 13.35
C ILE A 153 7.94 -45.77 12.19
N PRO A 154 8.54 -46.71 11.43
CA PRO A 154 9.49 -46.37 10.37
C PRO A 154 8.84 -45.93 9.05
N VAL A 155 7.57 -46.28 8.82
CA VAL A 155 6.82 -45.95 7.58
C VAL A 155 5.39 -45.55 7.95
N PRO A 156 4.81 -44.50 7.35
CA PRO A 156 5.40 -43.61 6.34
C PRO A 156 6.54 -42.74 6.89
N VAL A 157 7.45 -42.39 5.99
CA VAL A 157 8.66 -41.61 6.23
C VAL A 157 8.35 -40.12 6.08
N GLU A 158 8.80 -39.31 7.03
CA GLU A 158 8.76 -37.86 6.95
C GLU A 158 9.95 -37.37 6.10
N LEU A 159 9.68 -36.69 5.00
CA LEU A 159 10.64 -36.31 3.96
C LEU A 159 10.62 -34.79 3.76
N ASN A 160 11.79 -34.21 3.55
CA ASN A 160 11.95 -32.83 3.11
C ASN A 160 12.71 -32.81 1.78
N TYR A 161 12.15 -32.18 0.76
CA TYR A 161 12.81 -31.99 -0.52
C TYR A 161 12.43 -30.65 -1.16
N ASP A 162 13.30 -30.15 -2.02
CA ASP A 162 13.03 -28.92 -2.77
C ASP A 162 12.45 -29.27 -4.14
N ASP A 163 11.24 -28.80 -4.43
CA ASP A 163 10.59 -28.97 -5.73
C ASP A 163 10.73 -27.72 -6.59
N TYR A 164 11.03 -27.89 -7.88
CA TYR A 164 11.14 -26.78 -8.82
C TYR A 164 9.79 -26.55 -9.51
N THR A 165 8.99 -25.66 -8.95
CA THR A 165 7.58 -25.51 -9.29
C THR A 165 7.21 -24.05 -9.61
N GLU A 166 6.07 -23.87 -10.27
CA GLU A 166 5.41 -22.58 -10.46
C GLU A 166 4.58 -22.18 -9.22
N ASP A 167 4.38 -23.09 -8.25
CA ASP A 167 3.68 -22.80 -7.00
C ASP A 167 4.54 -22.04 -5.97
N VAL A 168 5.16 -20.94 -6.44
CA VAL A 168 5.98 -20.04 -5.62
C VAL A 168 5.13 -18.94 -4.98
N PRO A 169 5.55 -18.36 -3.84
CA PRO A 169 4.82 -17.29 -3.16
C PRO A 169 4.41 -16.13 -4.07
N GLU A 170 5.27 -15.73 -5.02
CA GLU A 170 5.00 -14.68 -5.99
C GLU A 170 3.73 -14.95 -6.80
N ASN A 171 3.63 -16.16 -7.37
CA ASN A 171 2.51 -16.56 -8.21
C ASN A 171 1.24 -16.74 -7.40
N ARG A 172 1.35 -17.24 -6.15
CA ARG A 172 0.21 -17.39 -5.23
C ARG A 172 -0.40 -16.04 -4.85
N ILE A 173 0.43 -15.02 -4.62
CA ILE A 173 -0.02 -13.64 -4.33
C ILE A 173 -0.75 -13.04 -5.54
N ILE A 174 -0.18 -13.18 -6.75
CA ILE A 174 -0.81 -12.69 -7.98
C ILE A 174 -2.16 -13.40 -8.21
N LYS A 175 -2.21 -14.73 -8.11
CA LYS A 175 -3.45 -15.51 -8.25
C LYS A 175 -4.51 -15.03 -7.26
N ALA A 176 -4.14 -14.81 -6.00
CA ALA A 176 -5.07 -14.33 -4.98
C ALA A 176 -5.65 -12.94 -5.34
N ALA A 177 -4.82 -12.01 -5.82
CA ALA A 177 -5.26 -10.69 -6.22
C ALA A 177 -6.20 -10.74 -7.44
N LEU A 178 -5.88 -11.54 -8.45
CA LEU A 178 -6.76 -11.75 -9.62
C LEU A 178 -8.12 -12.34 -9.20
N ARG A 179 -8.13 -13.32 -8.29
CA ARG A 179 -9.38 -13.88 -7.74
C ARG A 179 -10.15 -12.88 -6.88
N ALA A 180 -9.48 -11.94 -6.22
CA ALA A 180 -10.13 -10.86 -5.49
C ALA A 180 -10.83 -9.89 -6.46
N LEU A 181 -10.19 -9.54 -7.59
CA LEU A 181 -10.80 -8.71 -8.63
C LEU A 181 -12.01 -9.35 -9.29
N VAL A 182 -12.00 -10.66 -9.56
CA VAL A 182 -13.18 -11.36 -10.12
C VAL A 182 -14.40 -11.29 -9.20
N ARG A 183 -14.18 -11.16 -7.89
CA ARG A 183 -15.26 -11.02 -6.90
C ARG A 183 -15.77 -9.59 -6.76
N LEU A 184 -15.09 -8.61 -7.35
CA LEU A 184 -15.58 -7.24 -7.35
C LEU A 184 -16.73 -7.09 -8.33
N GLU A 185 -17.84 -6.61 -7.82
CA GLU A 185 -18.96 -6.20 -8.64
C GLU A 185 -18.59 -4.93 -9.42
N GLN A 186 -19.22 -4.73 -10.58
CA GLN A 186 -19.16 -3.48 -11.35
C GLN A 186 -17.79 -3.12 -11.97
N LEU A 187 -16.85 -4.06 -12.06
CA LEU A 187 -15.68 -3.88 -12.93
C LEU A 187 -16.11 -3.77 -14.41
N PRO A 188 -15.49 -2.90 -15.22
CA PRO A 188 -15.79 -2.82 -16.64
C PRO A 188 -15.58 -4.17 -17.34
N ARG A 189 -16.48 -4.54 -18.26
CA ARG A 189 -16.39 -5.82 -19.00
C ARG A 189 -15.01 -6.04 -19.64
N ARG A 190 -14.42 -4.99 -20.22
CA ARG A 190 -13.06 -5.02 -20.79
C ARG A 190 -11.95 -5.46 -19.82
N VAL A 191 -12.15 -5.28 -18.52
CA VAL A 191 -11.25 -5.73 -17.44
C VAL A 191 -11.58 -7.18 -17.09
N VAL A 192 -12.85 -7.47 -16.85
CA VAL A 192 -13.34 -8.82 -16.48
C VAL A 192 -12.96 -9.86 -17.54
N ASP A 193 -13.12 -9.54 -18.83
CA ASP A 193 -12.82 -10.42 -19.95
C ASP A 193 -11.33 -10.85 -19.99
N LYS A 194 -10.43 -10.05 -19.40
CA LYS A 194 -8.99 -10.33 -19.31
C LYS A 194 -8.61 -11.14 -18.07
N LEU A 195 -9.42 -11.13 -17.00
CA LEU A 195 -9.13 -11.83 -15.75
C LEU A 195 -9.23 -13.35 -15.90
N GLY A 196 -10.21 -13.85 -16.66
CA GLY A 196 -10.43 -15.29 -16.86
C GLY A 196 -9.23 -16.02 -17.48
N PRO A 197 -8.74 -15.58 -18.66
CA PRO A 197 -7.55 -16.17 -19.29
C PRO A 197 -6.31 -16.12 -18.38
N LEU A 198 -6.09 -15.00 -17.68
CA LEU A 198 -5.00 -14.90 -16.72
C LEU A 198 -5.15 -15.89 -15.58
N LEU A 199 -6.34 -16.04 -14.98
CA LEU A 199 -6.54 -17.06 -13.94
C LEU A 199 -6.32 -18.49 -14.43
N GLY A 200 -6.63 -18.76 -15.71
CA GLY A 200 -6.31 -20.04 -16.34
C GLY A 200 -4.80 -20.32 -16.40
N LEU A 201 -3.97 -19.30 -16.59
CA LEU A 201 -2.50 -19.43 -16.54
C LEU A 201 -2.02 -19.87 -15.15
N PHE A 202 -2.69 -19.46 -14.08
CA PHE A 202 -2.35 -19.84 -12.70
C PHE A 202 -3.16 -21.05 -12.19
N SER A 203 -3.65 -21.95 -13.07
CA SER A 203 -4.51 -23.07 -12.65
C SER A 203 -3.83 -23.99 -11.63
N GLU A 204 -2.56 -24.34 -11.88
CA GLU A 204 -1.75 -25.26 -11.06
C GLU A 204 -1.14 -24.60 -9.81
N VAL A 205 -1.30 -23.28 -9.64
CA VAL A 205 -0.78 -22.55 -8.48
C VAL A 205 -1.75 -22.65 -7.31
N SER A 206 -1.26 -22.95 -6.12
CA SER A 206 -2.11 -23.12 -4.94
C SER A 206 -2.74 -21.79 -4.49
N ASP A 207 -3.97 -21.84 -3.99
CA ASP A 207 -4.61 -20.66 -3.43
C ASP A 207 -3.87 -20.16 -2.18
N LEU A 208 -3.78 -18.83 -2.04
CA LEU A 208 -3.28 -18.18 -0.84
C LEU A 208 -4.45 -17.75 0.05
N ARG A 209 -4.49 -18.25 1.28
CA ARG A 209 -5.39 -17.73 2.32
C ARG A 209 -4.72 -16.55 3.00
N VAL A 210 -5.23 -15.35 2.74
CA VAL A 210 -4.75 -14.12 3.39
C VAL A 210 -5.36 -14.04 4.79
N THR A 211 -4.55 -14.25 5.82
CA THR A 211 -4.97 -14.22 7.24
C THR A 211 -4.34 -13.05 8.02
N GLY A 212 -3.70 -12.13 7.31
CA GLY A 212 -3.01 -10.97 7.89
C GLY A 212 -2.35 -10.10 6.80
N PRO A 213 -1.43 -9.20 7.19
CA PRO A 213 -0.68 -8.37 6.25
C PRO A 213 0.07 -9.23 5.23
N ILE A 214 0.01 -8.83 3.97
CA ILE A 214 0.72 -9.53 2.90
C ILE A 214 2.19 -9.14 2.91
N ILE A 215 3.04 -10.14 3.14
CA ILE A 215 4.49 -9.99 3.05
C ILE A 215 4.90 -10.34 1.62
N LEU A 216 5.46 -9.37 0.91
CA LEU A 216 5.97 -9.60 -0.44
C LEU A 216 7.33 -10.33 -0.37
N PRO A 217 7.59 -11.29 -1.26
CA PRO A 217 8.93 -11.86 -1.42
C PRO A 217 9.96 -10.78 -1.71
N THR A 218 11.13 -10.90 -1.07
CA THR A 218 12.23 -9.96 -1.27
C THR A 218 12.61 -9.88 -2.74
N GLY A 219 12.81 -8.67 -3.22
CA GLY A 219 13.25 -8.44 -4.59
C GLY A 219 14.64 -8.98 -4.84
N SER A 220 14.79 -9.70 -5.96
CA SER A 220 16.04 -10.26 -6.45
C SER A 220 16.13 -10.06 -7.96
N ARG A 221 17.32 -10.27 -8.52
CA ARG A 221 17.49 -10.25 -9.99
C ARG A 221 16.57 -11.26 -10.69
N LEU A 222 16.23 -12.37 -10.03
CA LEU A 222 15.38 -13.41 -10.59
C LEU A 222 13.92 -12.97 -10.69
N ASN A 223 13.38 -12.29 -9.66
CA ASN A 223 11.98 -11.89 -9.60
C ASN A 223 11.76 -10.38 -9.85
N ALA A 224 12.78 -9.63 -10.28
CA ALA A 224 12.70 -8.18 -10.52
C ALA A 224 11.53 -7.80 -11.44
N HIS A 225 11.31 -8.58 -12.50
CA HIS A 225 10.22 -8.40 -13.46
C HIS A 225 8.82 -8.69 -12.87
N TYR A 226 8.72 -9.42 -11.75
CA TYR A 226 7.47 -9.64 -11.02
C TYR A 226 7.15 -8.53 -10.01
N GLN A 227 8.15 -7.74 -9.59
CA GLN A 227 7.98 -6.77 -8.51
C GLN A 227 6.84 -5.77 -8.73
N PRO A 228 6.61 -5.20 -9.93
CA PRO A 228 5.47 -4.32 -10.16
C PRO A 228 4.12 -5.03 -9.96
N ALA A 229 3.98 -6.25 -10.52
CA ALA A 229 2.78 -7.06 -10.40
C ALA A 229 2.51 -7.46 -8.94
N LEU A 230 3.55 -7.86 -8.19
CA LEU A 230 3.43 -8.23 -6.78
C LEU A 230 2.95 -7.07 -5.92
N ARG A 231 3.44 -5.86 -6.17
CA ARG A 231 3.05 -4.66 -5.40
C ARG A 231 1.62 -4.27 -5.68
N LEU A 232 1.22 -4.22 -6.95
CA LEU A 232 -0.17 -3.99 -7.34
C LEU A 232 -1.09 -5.08 -6.76
N ALA A 233 -0.67 -6.34 -6.78
CA ALA A 233 -1.40 -7.46 -6.17
C ALA A 233 -1.58 -7.27 -4.66
N ARG A 234 -0.55 -6.85 -3.93
CA ARG A 234 -0.66 -6.48 -2.51
C ARG A 234 -1.72 -5.41 -2.29
N TRP A 235 -1.70 -4.32 -3.07
CA TRP A 235 -2.67 -3.23 -2.90
C TRP A 235 -4.10 -3.63 -3.24
N VAL A 236 -4.30 -4.45 -4.29
CA VAL A 236 -5.60 -5.05 -4.60
C VAL A 236 -6.12 -5.89 -3.44
N LEU A 237 -5.27 -6.75 -2.87
CA LEU A 237 -5.65 -7.60 -1.76
C LEU A 237 -5.92 -6.80 -0.48
N GLU A 238 -5.12 -5.77 -0.20
CA GLU A 238 -5.36 -4.85 0.92
C GLU A 238 -6.71 -4.13 0.75
N ALA A 239 -6.98 -3.60 -0.45
CA ALA A 239 -8.21 -2.87 -0.75
C ALA A 239 -9.47 -3.74 -0.69
N THR A 240 -9.37 -5.03 -1.01
CA THR A 240 -10.49 -5.99 -1.00
C THR A 240 -10.66 -6.75 0.31
N SER A 241 -9.59 -6.87 1.12
CA SER A 241 -9.66 -7.50 2.45
C SER A 241 -10.64 -6.77 3.38
N TRP A 242 -10.83 -5.47 3.14
CA TRP A 242 -11.74 -4.62 3.89
C TRP A 242 -13.22 -4.97 3.75
N ALA A 243 -13.61 -5.61 2.65
CA ALA A 243 -14.96 -6.13 2.47
C ALA A 243 -15.27 -7.36 3.35
N HIS A 244 -14.26 -7.97 3.97
CA HIS A 244 -14.36 -9.27 4.65
C HIS A 244 -14.23 -9.18 6.18
N VAL A 245 -14.37 -7.98 6.78
CA VAL A 245 -14.41 -7.85 8.23
C VAL A 245 -15.61 -8.65 8.76
N GLU A 246 -15.33 -9.66 9.59
CA GLU A 246 -16.30 -10.63 10.11
C GLU A 246 -17.54 -9.92 10.70
N GLY A 247 -18.71 -10.20 10.11
CA GLY A 247 -20.00 -9.65 10.55
C GLY A 247 -20.63 -8.62 9.60
N ALA A 248 -19.90 -8.12 8.60
CA ALA A 248 -20.47 -7.22 7.60
C ALA A 248 -21.40 -7.98 6.63
N SER A 249 -22.69 -7.99 6.95
CA SER A 249 -23.72 -8.41 5.99
C SER A 249 -23.75 -7.43 4.81
N SER A 250 -23.47 -7.93 3.60
CA SER A 250 -24.04 -7.48 2.31
C SER A 250 -23.46 -6.24 1.59
N GLY A 251 -22.15 -5.93 1.68
CA GLY A 251 -21.56 -4.83 0.90
C GLY A 251 -20.22 -5.18 0.27
N SER A 252 -20.03 -4.92 -1.03
CA SER A 252 -18.73 -5.04 -1.68
C SER A 252 -17.95 -3.73 -1.51
N ALA A 253 -16.79 -3.79 -0.86
CA ALA A 253 -15.92 -2.63 -0.66
C ALA A 253 -14.55 -2.84 -1.31
N PHE A 254 -14.07 -1.79 -1.98
CA PHE A 254 -12.71 -1.68 -2.47
C PHE A 254 -12.15 -0.36 -1.93
N LEU A 255 -11.34 -0.43 -0.88
CA LEU A 255 -10.89 0.74 -0.13
C LEU A 255 -9.38 0.73 0.08
N LEU A 256 -8.67 1.60 -0.62
CA LEU A 256 -7.22 1.73 -0.58
C LEU A 256 -6.79 2.81 0.42
N ASN A 257 -5.78 2.50 1.24
CA ASN A 257 -5.10 3.49 2.06
C ASN A 257 -4.04 4.23 1.22
N VAL A 258 -4.45 5.33 0.58
CA VAL A 258 -3.58 6.09 -0.31
C VAL A 258 -2.41 6.75 0.43
N ALA A 259 -2.60 7.12 1.70
CA ALA A 259 -1.51 7.63 2.52
C ALA A 259 -0.39 6.60 2.67
N LYS A 260 -0.76 5.33 2.90
CA LYS A 260 0.21 4.24 2.97
C LYS A 260 0.88 3.98 1.64
N VAL A 261 0.18 4.11 0.51
CA VAL A 261 0.79 4.01 -0.84
C VAL A 261 1.85 5.07 -1.05
N TYR A 262 1.56 6.32 -0.67
CA TYR A 262 2.51 7.43 -0.77
C TYR A 262 3.73 7.24 0.13
N GLU A 263 3.53 6.88 1.41
CA GLU A 263 4.59 6.54 2.36
C GLU A 263 5.52 5.46 1.80
N ASP A 264 4.93 4.35 1.35
CA ASP A 264 5.62 3.19 0.79
C ASP A 264 6.39 3.52 -0.51
N PHE A 265 5.90 4.49 -1.29
CA PHE A 265 6.57 4.98 -2.49
C PHE A 265 7.78 5.84 -2.13
N VAL A 266 7.58 6.90 -1.35
CA VAL A 266 8.65 7.83 -0.95
C VAL A 266 9.77 7.08 -0.24
N GLY A 267 9.43 6.23 0.74
CA GLY A 267 10.43 5.45 1.46
C GLY A 267 11.30 4.58 0.54
N ARG A 268 10.73 4.00 -0.51
CA ARG A 268 11.47 3.17 -1.48
C ARG A 268 12.31 3.97 -2.45
N VAL A 269 11.84 5.15 -2.87
CA VAL A 269 12.67 6.06 -3.66
C VAL A 269 13.89 6.48 -2.85
N LEU A 270 13.69 6.82 -1.57
CA LEU A 270 14.77 7.21 -0.66
C LEU A 270 15.74 6.05 -0.43
N GLN A 271 15.26 4.83 -0.16
CA GLN A 271 16.10 3.63 -0.09
C GLN A 271 16.95 3.44 -1.36
N ALA A 272 16.31 3.44 -2.54
CA ALA A 272 17.01 3.23 -3.81
C ALA A 272 18.04 4.34 -4.11
N THR A 273 17.80 5.56 -3.64
CA THR A 273 18.67 6.73 -3.87
C THR A 273 19.84 6.77 -2.88
N LEU A 274 19.59 6.46 -1.61
CA LEU A 274 20.53 6.72 -0.52
C LEU A 274 21.36 5.49 -0.12
N HIS A 275 20.88 4.27 -0.35
CA HIS A 275 21.68 3.07 -0.09
C HIS A 275 23.00 3.03 -0.86
N PRO A 276 23.05 3.36 -2.17
CA PRO A 276 24.32 3.42 -2.91
C PRO A 276 25.34 4.42 -2.33
N GLU A 277 24.86 5.48 -1.68
CA GLU A 277 25.68 6.53 -1.04
C GLU A 277 26.14 6.15 0.39
N GLY A 278 25.79 4.93 0.84
CA GLY A 278 26.18 4.39 2.13
C GLY A 278 25.32 4.86 3.31
N PHE A 279 24.07 5.24 3.05
CA PHE A 279 23.06 5.49 4.10
C PHE A 279 22.13 4.29 4.26
N ASP A 280 21.61 4.12 5.46
CA ASP A 280 20.56 3.16 5.78
C ASP A 280 19.23 3.90 5.95
N VAL A 281 18.19 3.43 5.27
CA VAL A 281 16.84 4.01 5.34
C VAL A 281 15.88 2.96 5.91
N ASP A 282 15.47 3.16 7.16
CA ASP A 282 14.52 2.29 7.87
C ASP A 282 13.09 2.84 7.75
N LEU A 283 12.17 1.97 7.32
CA LEU A 283 10.75 2.26 7.10
C LEU A 283 9.83 1.51 8.10
N GLN A 284 10.40 0.82 9.08
CA GLN A 284 9.67 -0.08 9.98
C GLN A 284 9.95 0.23 11.47
N VAL A 285 10.36 1.46 11.76
CA VAL A 285 10.67 1.90 13.12
C VAL A 285 9.41 1.87 14.00
N SER A 286 9.43 1.02 15.02
CA SER A 286 8.30 0.83 15.94
C SER A 286 8.71 0.64 17.40
N ASN A 287 10.01 0.55 17.67
CA ASN A 287 10.60 0.37 18.99
C ASN A 287 10.88 1.69 19.74
N TRP A 288 10.71 2.85 19.09
CA TRP A 288 10.97 4.14 19.73
C TRP A 288 9.90 4.52 20.74
N ARG A 289 10.32 5.18 21.82
CA ARG A 289 9.47 5.62 22.92
C ARG A 289 9.83 7.05 23.30
N LEU A 290 8.81 7.91 23.45
CA LEU A 290 9.02 9.29 23.87
C LEU A 290 9.18 9.42 25.39
N ASP A 291 8.43 8.62 26.15
CA ASP A 291 8.41 8.68 27.61
C ASP A 291 9.25 7.57 28.26
N MET A 292 9.74 7.85 29.47
CA MET A 292 10.52 6.89 30.25
C MET A 292 9.75 5.61 30.62
N ALA A 293 8.41 5.68 30.71
CA ALA A 293 7.57 4.52 31.01
C ALA A 293 7.25 3.68 29.76
N GLY A 294 7.70 4.11 28.56
CA GLY A 294 7.51 3.38 27.31
C GLY A 294 6.06 3.28 26.84
N LYS A 295 5.17 4.15 27.32
CA LYS A 295 3.75 4.14 26.98
C LYS A 295 3.44 4.89 25.68
N ILE A 296 4.23 5.91 25.36
CA ILE A 296 4.07 6.75 24.19
C ILE A 296 5.01 6.23 23.10
N GLN A 297 4.45 5.43 22.18
CA GLN A 297 5.18 4.91 21.05
C GLN A 297 5.41 5.98 19.99
N MET A 298 6.61 6.01 19.42
CA MET A 298 6.96 6.82 18.27
C MET A 298 7.18 5.92 17.06
N ARG A 299 6.56 6.29 15.94
CA ARG A 299 6.59 5.54 14.68
C ARG A 299 6.75 6.52 13.52
N PRO A 300 7.94 7.10 13.35
CA PRO A 300 8.21 7.88 12.15
C PRO A 300 8.15 6.96 10.93
N ASP A 301 7.69 7.50 9.80
CA ASP A 301 7.60 6.74 8.55
C ASP A 301 8.99 6.39 7.99
N ILE A 302 9.96 7.30 8.13
CA ILE A 302 11.28 7.19 7.53
C ILE A 302 12.35 7.63 8.53
N VAL A 303 13.34 6.77 8.78
CA VAL A 303 14.55 7.11 9.56
C VAL A 303 15.77 6.87 8.69
N ILE A 304 16.57 7.92 8.51
CA ILE A 304 17.81 7.87 7.74
C ILE A 304 18.98 7.86 8.72
N SER A 305 19.89 6.91 8.53
CA SER A 305 21.08 6.78 9.36
C SER A 305 22.33 6.52 8.53
N ARG A 306 23.49 6.79 9.12
CA ARG A 306 24.80 6.49 8.53
C ARG A 306 25.72 6.00 9.62
N ASN A 307 26.37 4.86 9.41
CA ASN A 307 27.27 4.25 10.40
C ASN A 307 26.61 4.08 11.79
N GLY A 308 25.34 3.66 11.82
CA GLY A 308 24.56 3.46 13.05
C GLY A 308 24.09 4.73 13.76
N ARG A 309 24.34 5.92 13.18
CA ARG A 309 23.86 7.20 13.72
C ARG A 309 22.69 7.73 12.90
N VAL A 310 21.58 8.05 13.55
CA VAL A 310 20.44 8.74 12.91
C VAL A 310 20.87 10.15 12.51
N ILE A 311 20.63 10.50 11.26
CA ILE A 311 20.96 11.83 10.70
C ILE A 311 19.71 12.68 10.47
N ALA A 312 18.62 12.03 10.06
CA ALA A 312 17.37 12.69 9.71
C ALA A 312 16.20 11.73 9.98
N VAL A 313 15.07 12.32 10.33
CA VAL A 313 13.79 11.63 10.44
C VAL A 313 12.81 12.35 9.53
N ALA A 314 12.02 11.59 8.77
CA ALA A 314 10.99 12.14 7.92
C ALA A 314 9.65 11.43 8.15
N ASP A 315 8.56 12.18 8.00
CA ASP A 315 7.20 11.69 8.12
C ASP A 315 6.38 12.18 6.92
N THR A 316 5.63 11.27 6.31
CA THR A 316 4.87 11.53 5.09
C THR A 316 3.44 11.92 5.41
N LYS A 317 2.94 12.94 4.72
CA LYS A 317 1.62 13.51 4.97
C LYS A 317 0.84 13.55 3.66
N TYR A 318 -0.09 12.61 3.51
CA TYR A 318 -1.03 12.59 2.38
C TYR A 318 -2.15 13.63 2.57
N LYS A 319 -1.78 14.91 2.53
CA LYS A 319 -2.69 16.05 2.57
C LYS A 319 -2.05 17.26 1.91
N VAL A 320 -2.84 17.98 1.13
CA VAL A 320 -2.46 19.27 0.55
C VAL A 320 -2.34 20.30 1.66
N TRP A 321 -1.38 21.22 1.52
CA TRP A 321 -1.22 22.37 2.41
C TRP A 321 -2.54 23.11 2.66
N GLY A 322 -2.73 23.63 3.87
CA GLY A 322 -3.98 24.29 4.26
C GLY A 322 -4.25 25.56 3.44
N GLU A 323 -5.52 25.79 3.11
CA GLU A 323 -6.02 27.04 2.49
C GLU A 323 -5.96 28.24 3.46
N SER A 324 -5.78 27.99 4.75
CA SER A 324 -5.49 29.02 5.76
C SER A 324 -3.98 29.18 5.87
N ASP A 325 -3.47 30.31 5.39
CA ASP A 325 -2.07 30.81 5.46
C ASP A 325 -0.94 29.93 4.84
N GLY A 326 -1.27 28.74 4.34
CA GLY A 326 -0.33 27.83 3.70
C GLY A 326 0.61 27.09 4.65
N SER A 327 0.35 27.08 5.97
CA SER A 327 1.20 26.37 6.95
C SER A 327 0.73 24.93 7.20
N PRO A 328 1.66 24.01 7.54
CA PRO A 328 1.30 22.71 8.10
C PRO A 328 0.45 22.85 9.36
N PRO A 329 -0.51 21.96 9.60
CA PRO A 329 -1.22 21.89 10.86
C PRO A 329 -0.26 21.77 12.05
N ASN A 330 -0.51 22.55 13.12
CA ASN A 330 0.32 22.53 14.33
C ASN A 330 0.55 21.13 14.91
N ALA A 331 -0.44 20.24 14.80
CA ALA A 331 -0.34 18.86 15.26
C ALA A 331 0.80 18.09 14.56
N ASP A 332 1.04 18.32 13.27
CA ASP A 332 2.14 17.67 12.55
C ASP A 332 3.50 18.24 12.98
N LEU A 333 3.57 19.55 13.22
CA LEU A 333 4.79 20.20 13.74
C LEU A 333 5.15 19.67 15.13
N TYR A 334 4.16 19.49 16.01
CA TYR A 334 4.38 18.92 17.34
C TYR A 334 4.82 17.45 17.28
N GLN A 335 4.23 16.67 16.37
CA GLN A 335 4.65 15.28 16.13
C GLN A 335 6.09 15.21 15.61
N ALA A 336 6.44 16.05 14.62
CA ALA A 336 7.78 16.12 14.07
C ALA A 336 8.81 16.48 15.15
N LEU A 337 8.51 17.48 15.99
CA LEU A 337 9.35 17.85 17.13
C LEU A 337 9.56 16.67 18.09
N ALA A 338 8.50 15.90 18.40
CA ALA A 338 8.60 14.72 19.24
C ALA A 338 9.55 13.66 18.64
N TYR A 339 9.51 13.46 17.32
CA TYR A 339 10.47 12.58 16.63
C TYR A 339 11.89 13.10 16.71
N ALA A 340 12.11 14.40 16.48
CA ALA A 340 13.44 14.99 16.55
C ALA A 340 14.07 14.82 17.94
N VAL A 341 13.29 15.08 19.00
CA VAL A 341 13.72 14.90 20.38
C VAL A 341 14.00 13.43 20.69
N THR A 342 13.13 12.51 20.24
CA THR A 342 13.30 11.06 20.45
C THR A 342 14.55 10.52 19.74
N ALA A 343 14.83 11.02 18.53
CA ALA A 343 15.97 10.60 17.72
C ALA A 343 17.28 11.32 18.08
N GLY A 344 17.22 12.43 18.83
CA GLY A 344 18.37 13.28 19.10
C GLY A 344 18.91 14.01 17.87
N VAL A 345 18.06 14.32 16.90
CA VAL A 345 18.42 15.05 15.66
C VAL A 345 18.04 16.52 15.75
N ARG A 346 18.78 17.37 15.04
CA ARG A 346 18.49 18.82 14.95
C ARG A 346 17.47 19.15 13.88
N GLU A 347 17.29 18.28 12.89
CA GLU A 347 16.40 18.51 11.77
C GLU A 347 15.48 17.31 11.57
N VAL A 348 14.19 17.60 11.33
CA VAL A 348 13.15 16.62 11.04
C VAL A 348 12.30 17.15 9.90
N HIS A 349 11.82 16.24 9.07
CA HIS A 349 11.21 16.60 7.80
C HIS A 349 9.77 16.09 7.70
N LEU A 350 8.88 16.93 7.18
CA LEU A 350 7.52 16.57 6.84
C LEU A 350 7.37 16.60 5.33
N LEU A 351 6.89 15.52 4.73
CA LEU A 351 6.81 15.35 3.28
C LEU A 351 5.34 15.35 2.87
N PHE A 352 4.84 16.48 2.38
CA PHE A 352 3.42 16.65 2.04
C PHE A 352 3.15 16.37 0.58
N VAL A 353 2.01 15.73 0.31
CA VAL A 353 1.44 15.70 -1.04
C VAL A 353 0.82 17.07 -1.34
N SER A 354 1.55 17.93 -2.04
CA SER A 354 1.13 19.28 -2.40
C SER A 354 1.77 19.66 -3.73
N GLY A 355 1.19 20.63 -4.44
CA GLY A 355 1.83 21.19 -5.65
C GLY A 355 3.18 21.84 -5.33
N ASP A 356 3.90 22.25 -6.37
CA ASP A 356 5.23 22.88 -6.25
C ASP A 356 5.18 24.16 -5.40
N VAL A 357 5.61 24.04 -4.14
CA VAL A 357 5.71 25.16 -3.23
C VAL A 357 6.97 25.01 -2.38
N GLU A 358 7.64 26.14 -2.18
CA GLU A 358 8.93 26.23 -1.47
C GLU A 358 8.87 25.65 -0.05
N PRO A 359 9.86 24.82 0.35
CA PRO A 359 9.92 24.25 1.68
C PRO A 359 9.86 25.32 2.78
N ARG A 360 9.04 25.08 3.81
CA ARG A 360 8.92 25.96 4.97
C ARG A 360 9.77 25.44 6.13
N ARG A 361 10.56 26.31 6.76
CA ARG A 361 11.42 25.98 7.90
C ARG A 361 10.87 26.61 9.18
N TYR A 362 10.75 25.80 10.23
CA TYR A 362 10.26 26.22 11.54
C TYR A 362 11.36 25.95 12.58
N GLU A 363 12.01 27.01 13.04
CA GLU A 363 13.02 26.93 14.11
C GLU A 363 12.34 26.96 15.48
N ILE A 364 12.46 25.87 16.22
CA ILE A 364 11.86 25.71 17.54
C ILE A 364 12.86 26.24 18.58
N ALA A 365 12.67 27.50 18.97
CA ALA A 365 13.58 28.22 19.87
C ALA A 365 13.91 27.46 21.17
N ALA A 366 12.95 26.72 21.73
CA ALA A 366 13.14 26.00 23.00
C ALA A 366 14.13 24.83 22.91
N THR A 367 14.28 24.20 21.74
CA THR A 367 15.12 23.00 21.54
C THR A 367 16.25 23.22 20.55
N GLY A 368 16.21 24.30 19.76
CA GLY A 368 17.09 24.50 18.62
C GLY A 368 16.85 23.49 17.48
N THR A 369 15.70 22.82 17.49
CA THR A 369 15.29 21.89 16.44
C THR A 369 14.65 22.65 15.29
N THR A 370 14.96 22.25 14.05
CA THR A 370 14.28 22.76 12.85
C THR A 370 13.34 21.70 12.29
N VAL A 371 12.07 22.05 12.14
CA VAL A 371 11.10 21.25 11.38
C VAL A 371 11.04 21.82 9.98
N VAL A 372 11.26 21.00 8.95
CA VAL A 372 11.20 21.40 7.54
C VAL A 372 10.03 20.72 6.86
N ALA A 373 9.07 21.49 6.38
CA ALA A 373 7.95 20.99 5.62
C ALA A 373 8.23 21.14 4.12
N HIS A 374 8.31 20.01 3.42
CA HIS A 374 8.51 19.92 1.98
C HIS A 374 7.19 19.62 1.27
N ALA A 375 7.02 20.16 0.07
CA ALA A 375 6.00 19.71 -0.87
C ALA A 375 6.59 18.66 -1.82
N VAL A 376 5.82 17.62 -2.11
CA VAL A 376 6.09 16.63 -3.14
C VAL A 376 4.94 16.67 -4.13
N ASP A 377 5.21 17.20 -5.32
CA ASP A 377 4.23 17.26 -6.39
C ASP A 377 3.99 15.87 -6.99
N VAL A 378 2.79 15.35 -6.77
CA VAL A 378 2.32 14.06 -7.29
C VAL A 378 1.40 14.22 -8.49
N SER A 379 1.18 15.43 -8.96
CA SER A 379 0.31 15.72 -10.10
C SER A 379 1.02 15.59 -11.45
N GLY A 380 2.36 15.67 -11.45
CA GLY A 380 3.20 15.51 -12.63
C GLY A 380 3.19 14.10 -13.24
N GLU A 381 3.99 13.93 -14.28
CA GLU A 381 4.22 12.62 -14.90
C GLU A 381 5.08 11.72 -13.99
N PRO A 382 5.03 10.38 -14.15
CA PRO A 382 5.76 9.45 -13.29
C PRO A 382 7.27 9.74 -13.14
N GLY A 383 7.96 10.08 -14.24
CA GLY A 383 9.35 10.49 -14.23
C GLY A 383 9.62 11.76 -13.40
N GLU A 384 8.74 12.76 -13.46
CA GLU A 384 8.85 13.99 -12.68
C GLU A 384 8.64 13.73 -11.18
N LEU A 385 7.64 12.91 -10.84
CA LEU A 385 7.39 12.48 -9.47
C LEU A 385 8.60 11.73 -8.89
N LEU A 386 9.20 10.82 -9.67
CA LEU A 386 10.38 10.09 -9.27
C LEU A 386 11.59 11.03 -9.08
N ALA A 387 11.79 11.99 -9.98
CA ALA A 387 12.85 12.98 -9.89
C ALA A 387 12.71 13.86 -8.64
N SER A 388 11.49 14.36 -8.36
CA SER A 388 11.18 15.15 -7.16
C SER A 388 11.51 14.39 -5.87
N ALA A 389 11.05 13.13 -5.76
CA ALA A 389 11.33 12.30 -4.60
C ALA A 389 12.83 11.94 -4.44
N ARG A 390 13.57 11.80 -5.55
CA ARG A 390 15.03 11.61 -5.52
C ARG A 390 15.77 12.84 -5.02
N GLN A 391 15.42 14.02 -5.53
CA GLN A 391 16.01 15.29 -5.10
C GLN A 391 15.78 15.52 -3.61
N LEU A 392 14.57 15.21 -3.14
CA LEU A 392 14.25 15.24 -1.72
C LEU A 392 15.14 14.30 -0.92
N GLY A 393 15.33 13.05 -1.38
CA GLY A 393 16.24 12.11 -0.73
C GLY A 393 17.65 12.67 -0.53
N VAL A 394 18.22 13.31 -1.56
CA VAL A 394 19.54 13.95 -1.48
C VAL A 394 19.55 15.08 -0.45
N LEU A 395 18.52 15.93 -0.43
CA LEU A 395 18.40 17.02 0.55
C LEU A 395 18.34 16.51 2.00
N LEU A 396 17.59 15.44 2.25
CA LEU A 396 17.44 14.84 3.59
C LEU A 396 18.76 14.23 4.12
N ALA A 397 19.69 13.90 3.22
CA ALA A 397 20.98 13.30 3.57
C ALA A 397 22.09 14.36 3.77
N LEU A 398 21.85 15.63 3.42
CA LEU A 398 22.83 16.70 3.62
C LEU A 398 22.91 17.09 5.11
N PRO A 399 24.12 17.39 5.64
CA PRO A 399 24.25 17.98 6.96
C PRO A 399 23.55 19.35 6.99
N SER A 400 22.82 19.65 8.07
CA SER A 400 22.10 20.93 8.25
C SER A 400 22.96 22.20 8.11
N SER A 401 24.29 22.09 8.07
CA SER A 401 25.24 23.19 7.85
C SER A 401 25.59 23.45 6.37
N LEU A 402 25.04 22.67 5.43
CA LEU A 402 25.34 22.72 4.00
C LEU A 402 24.10 22.81 3.11
N ALA A 403 22.90 22.92 3.70
CA ALA A 403 21.70 23.28 2.94
C ALA A 403 21.77 24.79 2.60
N PRO A 404 21.57 25.17 1.32
CA PRO A 404 21.78 26.53 0.83
C PRO A 404 20.87 27.58 1.47
#